data_AF-A0A921UN66-F1
#
_entry.id   AF-A0A921UN66-F1
#
_cell.length_a   1.000
_cell.length_b   1.000
_cell.length_c   1.000
_cell.angle_alpha   90.00
_cell.angle_beta   90.00
_cell.angle_gamma   90.00
#
_symmetry.space_group_name_H-M   'P 1'
#
loop_
_entity.id
_entity.type
_entity.pdbx_description
1 polymer ?
#
loop_
_entity_poly.entity_id
_entity_poly.type
_entity_poly.pdbx_seq_one_letter_code
_entity_poly.pdbx_strand_id
1 'polypeptide(L)'
;MASDDLFDGLPPPAAAPAGGGTGAASLSPPPPPPPAPAPAPAPKPALKSSLKRTKPSPSADATTSSPSAAAPESHVPEKRLRFRTTVDASETQVIEAMQKIASHIGNTSKFSKASKLASQLIEAGSVKPGTISHFFAILEAAMSSPGACNEPSVRADYHKLFDAAQGVTELFNQQQKNQFDIWVLHAVVANDLFTDDSFVFSKAVGKIKDAISALPVATVDDDNDEAAALAAASKTDSVTDNKTDHSAPAAASNSVADDSTHAAASEPGEESSDPFGLDGLLEHKLKKSERAREKAIAALNRKADEEEAKRFLKSQREALLKCLEIAARRYRIPWTQTAIDIFAKHAYDNVTRFTRQQRDAIVKLWNSIKEQQIRRKQGKSVSGKLDVNAFEYLQEKYSHEKISIRHSVGGGGERRATAWLG
;
A
#
# COMPACT_ATOMS: atom_id res chain seq x y z
N MET A 1 -17.57 -4.68 -2.28
CA MET A 1 -17.28 -3.38 -2.94
C MET A 1 -18.62 -2.86 -3.44
N ALA A 2 -19.21 -1.93 -2.70
CA ALA A 2 -20.42 -1.23 -3.13
C ALA A 2 -20.08 -0.33 -4.32
N SER A 3 -21.05 -0.15 -5.20
CA SER A 3 -20.98 0.53 -6.49
C SER A 3 -20.85 2.05 -6.39
N ASP A 4 -19.81 2.53 -5.72
CA ASP A 4 -19.32 3.89 -5.90
C ASP A 4 -18.39 3.91 -7.12
N ASP A 5 -18.63 4.81 -8.07
CA ASP A 5 -17.86 4.95 -9.30
C ASP A 5 -16.37 5.07 -8.94
N LEU A 6 -15.59 4.03 -9.27
CA LEU A 6 -14.22 3.78 -8.80
C LEU A 6 -13.19 4.89 -9.11
N PHE A 7 -13.60 5.95 -9.80
CA PHE A 7 -12.79 7.11 -10.16
C PHE A 7 -13.51 8.46 -9.95
N ASP A 8 -14.54 8.50 -9.10
CA ASP A 8 -15.19 9.76 -8.75
C ASP A 8 -14.18 10.71 -8.09
N GLY A 9 -13.92 11.82 -8.77
CA GLY A 9 -12.84 12.77 -8.42
C GLY A 9 -11.84 13.04 -9.54
N LEU A 10 -11.90 12.32 -10.66
CA LEU A 10 -11.32 12.79 -11.92
C LEU A 10 -12.29 13.79 -12.56
N PRO A 11 -11.81 14.92 -13.13
CA PRO A 11 -12.69 15.92 -13.73
C PRO A 11 -13.58 15.27 -14.81
N PRO A 12 -14.89 15.60 -14.84
CA PRO A 12 -15.84 14.94 -15.73
C PRO A 12 -15.49 15.19 -17.20
N PRO A 13 -15.74 14.21 -18.10
CA PRO A 13 -15.70 14.47 -19.54
C PRO A 13 -16.77 15.51 -19.87
N ALA A 14 -16.38 16.61 -20.50
CA ALA A 14 -17.32 17.66 -20.85
C ALA A 14 -18.33 17.13 -21.88
N ALA A 15 -19.61 17.30 -21.58
CA ALA A 15 -20.69 17.16 -22.55
C ALA A 15 -20.41 18.06 -23.78
N ALA A 16 -20.79 17.56 -24.95
CA ALA A 16 -20.63 18.26 -26.22
C ALA A 16 -21.20 19.70 -26.14
N PRO A 17 -20.53 20.71 -26.72
CA PRO A 17 -21.04 22.08 -26.70
C PRO A 17 -22.30 22.14 -27.56
N ALA A 18 -23.45 22.32 -26.89
CA ALA A 18 -24.69 22.66 -27.55
C ALA A 18 -24.59 24.09 -28.13
N GLY A 19 -24.89 24.17 -29.43
CA GLY A 19 -25.43 25.29 -30.19
C GLY A 19 -25.23 26.71 -29.68
N GLY A 20 -24.56 27.51 -30.51
CA GLY A 20 -24.54 28.96 -30.40
C GLY A 20 -25.95 29.56 -30.41
N GLY A 21 -26.15 30.52 -29.51
CA GLY A 21 -27.32 31.39 -29.46
C GLY A 21 -26.87 32.77 -28.98
N THR A 22 -26.78 33.70 -29.91
CA THR A 22 -26.53 35.13 -29.71
C THR A 22 -27.66 35.76 -28.89
N GLY A 23 -27.32 36.43 -27.79
CA GLY A 23 -28.24 37.27 -27.02
C GLY A 23 -27.47 38.37 -26.29
N ALA A 24 -27.59 39.59 -26.79
CA ALA A 24 -26.99 40.80 -26.21
C ALA A 24 -27.63 41.14 -24.86
N ALA A 25 -26.80 41.41 -23.85
CA ALA A 25 -27.22 42.04 -22.60
C ALA A 25 -26.23 43.14 -22.19
N SER A 26 -26.83 44.24 -21.76
CA SER A 26 -26.27 45.58 -21.54
C SER A 26 -25.20 45.64 -20.45
N LEU A 27 -24.16 46.46 -20.67
CA LEU A 27 -23.08 46.75 -19.73
C LEU A 27 -23.47 47.91 -18.81
N SER A 28 -23.54 47.66 -17.50
CA SER A 28 -23.41 48.70 -16.47
C SER A 28 -22.00 48.63 -15.86
N PRO A 29 -21.30 49.76 -15.65
CA PRO A 29 -19.94 49.73 -15.10
C PRO A 29 -19.95 49.44 -13.58
N PRO A 30 -18.95 48.71 -13.05
CA PRO A 30 -18.83 48.45 -11.61
C PRO A 30 -18.31 49.68 -10.84
N PRO A 31 -18.65 49.83 -9.54
CA PRO A 31 -18.17 50.92 -8.70
C PRO A 31 -16.68 50.77 -8.33
N PRO A 32 -15.99 51.88 -7.98
CA PRO A 32 -14.55 51.87 -7.69
C PRO A 32 -14.21 51.18 -6.35
N PRO A 33 -13.02 50.57 -6.22
CA PRO A 33 -12.58 49.91 -4.99
C PRO A 33 -12.15 50.92 -3.89
N PRO A 34 -12.30 50.57 -2.59
CA PRO A 34 -11.85 51.40 -1.48
C PRO A 34 -10.31 51.46 -1.34
N PRO A 35 -9.75 52.53 -0.72
CA PRO A 35 -8.31 52.73 -0.60
C PRO A 35 -7.63 51.72 0.34
N ALA A 36 -6.41 51.32 -0.03
CA ALA A 36 -5.61 50.32 0.70
C ALA A 36 -5.06 50.85 2.04
N PRO A 37 -4.95 49.99 3.08
CA PRO A 37 -4.36 50.36 4.37
C PRO A 37 -2.83 50.54 4.29
N ALA A 38 -2.31 51.46 5.10
CA ALA A 38 -0.89 51.82 5.15
C ALA A 38 0.01 50.67 5.65
N PRO A 39 1.25 50.56 5.14
CA PRO A 39 2.17 49.48 5.51
C PRO A 39 2.75 49.66 6.93
N ALA A 40 2.75 48.58 7.71
CA ALA A 40 3.38 48.50 9.01
C ALA A 40 4.93 48.51 8.90
N PRO A 41 5.65 49.07 9.89
CA PRO A 41 7.12 49.18 9.85
C PRO A 41 7.82 47.83 10.11
N ALA A 42 8.88 47.57 9.34
CA ALA A 42 9.70 46.37 9.43
C ALA A 42 10.60 46.34 10.70
N PRO A 43 10.89 45.15 11.26
CA PRO A 43 11.77 44.98 12.41
C PRO A 43 13.26 45.23 12.07
N LYS A 44 14.01 45.74 13.04
CA LYS A 44 15.43 46.16 12.93
C LYS A 44 16.38 44.95 12.80
N PRO A 45 17.48 45.06 12.02
CA PRO A 45 18.48 44.01 11.88
C PRO A 45 19.47 43.97 13.07
N ALA A 46 19.77 42.77 13.55
CA ALA A 46 20.76 42.53 14.60
C ALA A 46 22.21 42.64 14.08
N LEU A 47 23.05 43.29 14.87
CA LEU A 47 24.46 43.60 14.63
C LEU A 47 25.38 42.43 15.00
N LYS A 48 26.34 42.13 14.11
CA LYS A 48 27.78 41.84 14.33
C LYS A 48 28.17 40.67 15.26
N SER A 49 28.67 39.56 14.70
CA SER A 49 30.09 39.21 14.51
C SER A 49 30.92 38.91 15.77
N SER A 50 31.39 37.66 15.91
CA SER A 50 32.65 37.31 16.60
C SER A 50 33.12 35.92 16.16
N LEU A 51 33.75 35.84 14.99
CA LEU A 51 34.58 34.69 14.61
C LEU A 51 36.04 35.16 14.66
N LYS A 52 36.74 34.85 15.74
CA LYS A 52 38.17 35.17 15.90
C LYS A 52 39.00 34.17 15.10
N ARG A 53 39.62 34.71 14.05
CA ARG A 53 40.77 34.19 13.31
C ARG A 53 42.04 34.38 14.17
N THR A 54 42.85 33.34 14.32
CA THR A 54 44.28 33.46 14.68
C THR A 54 45.16 32.89 13.55
N LYS A 55 46.38 33.42 13.48
CA LYS A 55 47.24 33.69 12.31
C LYS A 55 48.29 32.57 12.06
N PRO A 56 48.91 32.46 10.86
CA PRO A 56 49.74 31.31 10.48
C PRO A 56 51.27 31.52 10.49
N SER A 57 51.99 30.37 10.44
CA SER A 57 53.36 30.06 9.92
C SER A 57 54.60 30.48 10.75
N PRO A 58 55.80 29.82 10.58
CA PRO A 58 56.26 29.07 9.39
C PRO A 58 56.96 27.69 9.64
N SER A 59 57.49 27.21 8.52
CA SER A 59 57.88 25.89 7.99
C SER A 59 59.19 25.22 8.43
N ALA A 60 59.28 23.94 7.99
CA ALA A 60 60.45 23.10 7.66
C ALA A 60 61.08 22.27 8.79
N ASP A 61 61.00 20.94 8.69
CA ASP A 61 62.12 20.18 8.11
C ASP A 61 61.72 18.75 7.71
N ALA A 62 62.50 18.20 6.79
CA ALA A 62 62.25 16.98 6.06
C ALA A 62 62.81 15.71 6.75
N THR A 63 62.36 14.58 6.20
CA THR A 63 63.12 13.33 5.95
C THR A 63 62.96 12.12 6.88
N THR A 64 62.49 11.04 6.25
CA THR A 64 62.95 9.63 6.32
C THR A 64 62.27 8.60 7.23
N SER A 65 62.02 7.45 6.57
CA SER A 65 62.03 6.05 7.03
C SER A 65 60.84 5.46 7.80
N SER A 66 60.13 4.55 7.11
CA SER A 66 59.54 3.31 7.68
C SER A 66 60.65 2.34 8.13
N PRO A 67 60.40 1.12 8.67
CA PRO A 67 59.19 0.50 9.24
C PRO A 67 59.44 -0.16 10.64
N SER A 68 58.43 -0.77 11.27
CA SER A 68 58.48 -2.12 11.88
C SER A 68 57.53 -2.32 13.07
N ALA A 69 57.14 -3.58 13.24
CA ALA A 69 56.14 -4.18 14.11
C ALA A 69 56.47 -4.16 15.61
N ALA A 70 55.43 -4.16 16.45
CA ALA A 70 55.16 -5.14 17.53
C ALA A 70 54.11 -4.58 18.52
N ALA A 71 53.28 -5.48 19.04
CA ALA A 71 52.13 -5.29 19.94
C ALA A 71 52.52 -4.83 21.39
N PRO A 72 51.66 -4.91 22.43
CA PRO A 72 50.22 -4.66 22.60
C PRO A 72 49.94 -3.66 23.79
N GLU A 73 48.65 -3.48 24.10
CA GLU A 73 48.07 -2.96 25.36
C GLU A 73 48.07 -1.44 25.63
N SER A 74 46.88 -0.83 25.64
CA SER A 74 46.26 -0.41 26.91
C SER A 74 44.88 0.21 26.70
N HIS A 75 43.99 -0.15 27.62
CA HIS A 75 42.58 0.22 27.75
C HIS A 75 42.30 1.73 27.77
N VAL A 76 41.26 2.15 27.03
CA VAL A 76 40.31 3.18 27.51
C VAL A 76 38.89 2.63 27.31
N PRO A 77 38.11 2.39 28.38
CA PRO A 77 36.76 1.87 28.24
C PRO A 77 35.82 3.03 27.91
N GLU A 78 35.41 3.13 26.64
CA GLU A 78 34.24 3.90 26.31
C GLU A 78 33.03 3.25 26.98
N LYS A 79 32.40 4.00 27.89
CA LYS A 79 31.16 3.65 28.57
C LYS A 79 30.02 3.55 27.54
N ARG A 80 29.99 2.47 26.78
CA ARG A 80 28.80 2.04 26.04
C ARG A 80 27.90 1.34 27.05
N LEU A 81 26.82 2.01 27.44
CA LEU A 81 25.73 1.43 28.21
C LEU A 81 25.05 0.36 27.33
N ARG A 82 25.66 -0.83 27.29
CA ARG A 82 25.03 -2.03 26.71
C ARG A 82 23.99 -2.48 27.73
N PHE A 83 22.75 -2.07 27.54
CA PHE A 83 21.65 -2.80 28.15
C PHE A 83 21.78 -4.25 27.67
N ARG A 84 22.01 -5.17 28.61
CA ARG A 84 21.90 -6.60 28.36
C ARG A 84 20.44 -6.90 28.05
N THR A 85 20.09 -6.99 26.78
CA THR A 85 18.80 -7.53 26.33
C THR A 85 18.96 -9.01 26.01
N THR A 86 19.36 -9.81 27.00
CA THR A 86 19.23 -11.26 26.95
C THR A 86 18.48 -11.70 28.19
N VAL A 87 17.22 -11.27 28.27
CA VAL A 87 16.24 -12.05 29.00
C VAL A 87 15.71 -13.03 27.96
N ASP A 88 16.10 -14.29 28.10
CA ASP A 88 15.53 -15.39 27.34
C ASP A 88 14.06 -15.49 27.77
N ALA A 89 13.20 -14.69 27.15
CA ALA A 89 11.78 -14.64 27.45
C ALA A 89 11.20 -16.01 27.09
N SER A 90 10.43 -16.61 28.01
CA SER A 90 9.84 -17.91 27.73
C SER A 90 8.94 -17.82 26.50
N GLU A 91 8.87 -18.89 25.71
CA GLU A 91 8.04 -18.92 24.50
C GLU A 91 6.59 -18.54 24.79
N THR A 92 6.06 -18.93 25.95
CA THR A 92 4.74 -18.55 26.44
C THR A 92 4.58 -17.03 26.62
N GLN A 93 5.57 -16.33 27.16
CA GLN A 93 5.55 -14.87 27.30
C GLN A 93 5.60 -14.18 25.94
N VAL A 94 6.37 -14.73 24.99
CA VAL A 94 6.43 -14.22 23.62
C VAL A 94 5.08 -14.36 22.93
N ILE A 95 4.41 -15.51 23.08
CA ILE A 95 3.08 -15.76 22.50
C ILE A 95 2.03 -14.82 23.10
N GLU A 96 2.01 -14.65 24.42
CA GLU A 96 1.09 -13.71 25.09
C GLU A 96 1.32 -12.26 24.62
N ALA A 97 2.58 -11.86 24.49
CA ALA A 97 2.93 -10.55 23.95
C ALA A 97 2.45 -10.38 22.49
N MET A 98 2.62 -11.40 21.64
CA MET A 98 2.14 -11.39 20.26
C MET A 98 0.62 -11.24 20.18
N GLN A 99 -0.13 -11.98 20.99
CA GLN A 99 -1.59 -11.87 21.06
C GLN A 99 -2.04 -10.48 21.51
N LYS A 100 -1.36 -9.90 22.49
CA LYS A 100 -1.64 -8.54 22.95
C LYS A 100 -1.36 -7.50 21.88
N ILE A 101 -0.27 -7.66 21.11
CA ILE A 101 0.03 -6.78 19.97
C ILE A 101 -1.06 -6.92 18.89
N ALA A 102 -1.47 -8.14 18.54
CA ALA A 102 -2.54 -8.37 17.56
C ALA A 102 -3.86 -7.67 17.95
N SER A 103 -4.21 -7.67 19.24
CA SER A 103 -5.42 -6.97 19.73
C SER A 103 -5.38 -5.44 19.61
N HIS A 104 -4.19 -4.84 19.45
CA HIS A 104 -4.01 -3.39 19.42
C HIS A 104 -3.58 -2.85 18.06
N ILE A 105 -3.00 -3.70 17.20
CA ILE A 105 -2.44 -3.27 15.93
C ILE A 105 -3.52 -2.85 14.93
N GLY A 106 -4.72 -3.45 14.96
CA GLY A 106 -5.82 -3.04 14.09
C GLY A 106 -6.36 -1.63 14.36
N ASN A 107 -5.99 -0.98 15.47
CA ASN A 107 -6.41 0.38 15.78
C ASN A 107 -5.34 1.41 15.35
N THR A 108 -5.70 2.31 14.43
CA THR A 108 -4.80 3.33 13.86
C THR A 108 -4.09 4.20 14.91
N SER A 109 -4.74 4.51 16.04
CA SER A 109 -4.15 5.31 17.12
C SER A 109 -3.06 4.57 17.91
N LYS A 110 -3.15 3.25 17.98
CA LYS A 110 -2.20 2.38 18.71
C LYS A 110 -1.21 1.68 17.77
N PHE A 111 -1.49 1.70 16.47
CA PHE A 111 -0.72 1.04 15.43
C PHE A 111 0.76 1.36 15.52
N SER A 112 1.15 2.65 15.53
CA SER A 112 2.56 3.07 15.55
C SER A 112 3.38 2.51 16.71
N LYS A 113 2.76 2.23 17.87
CA LYS A 113 3.43 1.61 19.01
C LYS A 113 3.45 0.09 18.85
N ALA A 114 2.33 -0.50 18.46
CA ALA A 114 2.20 -1.94 18.25
C ALA A 114 3.12 -2.45 17.13
N SER A 115 3.23 -1.72 16.01
CA SER A 115 4.09 -2.07 14.87
C SER A 115 5.58 -2.05 15.24
N LYS A 116 6.01 -1.11 16.06
CA LYS A 116 7.39 -1.06 16.59
C LYS A 116 7.69 -2.26 17.47
N LEU A 117 6.76 -2.64 18.35
CA LEU A 117 6.91 -3.85 19.16
C LEU A 117 6.95 -5.12 18.30
N ALA A 118 6.10 -5.21 17.27
CA ALA A 118 6.11 -6.32 16.31
C ALA A 118 7.45 -6.40 15.54
N SER A 119 8.00 -5.26 15.13
CA SER A 119 9.31 -5.20 14.46
C SER A 119 10.44 -5.63 15.39
N GLN A 120 10.38 -5.24 16.67
CA GLN A 120 11.33 -5.69 17.69
C GLN A 120 11.30 -7.20 17.92
N LEU A 121 10.13 -7.85 17.79
CA LEU A 121 10.03 -9.31 17.87
C LEU A 121 10.77 -10.00 16.71
N ILE A 122 10.75 -9.39 15.51
CA ILE A 122 11.53 -9.87 14.36
C ILE A 122 13.03 -9.66 14.63
N GLU A 123 13.43 -8.45 15.02
CA GLU A 123 14.84 -8.11 15.29
C GLU A 123 15.45 -8.95 16.42
N ALA A 124 14.65 -9.32 17.43
CA ALA A 124 15.07 -10.17 18.53
C ALA A 124 15.14 -11.67 18.16
N GLY A 125 14.72 -12.07 16.95
CA GLY A 125 14.67 -13.48 16.56
C GLY A 125 13.61 -14.30 17.30
N SER A 126 12.58 -13.63 17.85
CA SER A 126 11.48 -14.27 18.59
C SER A 126 10.44 -14.91 17.65
N VAL A 127 10.53 -14.64 16.34
CA VAL A 127 9.71 -15.25 15.29
C VAL A 127 10.39 -16.54 14.82
N LYS A 128 9.88 -17.68 15.30
CA LYS A 128 10.38 -19.04 15.05
C LYS A 128 9.26 -19.90 14.46
N PRO A 129 9.54 -21.11 13.91
CA PRO A 129 8.50 -21.99 13.42
C PRO A 129 7.36 -22.29 14.41
N GLY A 130 7.63 -22.27 15.73
CA GLY A 130 6.60 -22.43 16.77
C GLY A 130 5.74 -21.18 17.01
N THR A 131 6.28 -19.98 16.80
CA THR A 131 5.61 -18.70 17.10
C THR A 131 5.13 -17.96 15.85
N ILE A 132 5.52 -18.40 14.65
CA ILE A 132 5.22 -17.76 13.36
C ILE A 132 3.72 -17.58 13.13
N SER A 133 2.89 -18.53 13.54
CA SER A 133 1.43 -18.46 13.38
C SER A 133 0.84 -17.29 14.19
N HIS A 134 1.37 -17.04 15.39
CA HIS A 134 0.96 -15.90 16.21
C HIS A 134 1.48 -14.58 15.66
N PHE A 135 2.69 -14.57 15.09
CA PHE A 135 3.20 -13.40 14.38
C PHE A 135 2.39 -13.08 13.12
N PHE A 136 1.99 -14.10 12.35
CA PHE A 136 1.14 -13.91 11.18
C PHE A 136 -0.23 -13.33 11.56
N ALA A 137 -0.81 -13.75 12.68
CA ALA A 137 -2.05 -13.16 13.21
C ALA A 137 -1.91 -11.66 13.55
N ILE A 138 -0.70 -11.18 13.91
CA ILE A 138 -0.44 -9.74 14.07
C ILE A 138 -0.55 -9.03 12.72
N LEU A 139 0.03 -9.59 11.66
CA LEU A 139 -0.02 -9.01 10.31
C LEU A 139 -1.44 -9.02 9.76
N GLU A 140 -2.19 -10.10 10.00
CA GLU A 140 -3.60 -10.21 9.64
C GLU A 140 -4.47 -9.17 10.39
N ALA A 141 -4.25 -9.01 11.69
CA ALA A 141 -4.93 -7.99 12.48
C ALA A 141 -4.57 -6.56 12.01
N ALA A 142 -3.35 -6.33 11.54
CA ALA A 142 -2.95 -5.05 10.95
C ALA A 142 -3.67 -4.78 9.63
N MET A 143 -3.84 -5.81 8.80
CA MET A 143 -4.43 -5.70 7.46
C MET A 143 -5.92 -6.00 7.40
N SER A 144 -6.58 -6.14 8.56
CA SER A 144 -8.03 -6.36 8.66
C SER A 144 -8.84 -5.22 8.02
N SER A 145 -8.27 -4.01 7.95
CA SER A 145 -8.79 -2.91 7.14
C SER A 145 -7.72 -2.44 6.15
N PRO A 146 -7.69 -2.97 4.91
CA PRO A 146 -6.64 -2.67 3.94
C PRO A 146 -6.53 -1.17 3.60
N GLY A 147 -7.61 -0.39 3.73
CA GLY A 147 -7.58 1.06 3.49
C GLY A 147 -6.82 1.85 4.56
N ALA A 148 -6.78 1.35 5.80
CA ALA A 148 -6.15 2.06 6.92
C ALA A 148 -4.62 2.20 6.75
N CYS A 149 -3.99 1.30 5.99
CA CYS A 149 -2.54 1.35 5.77
C CYS A 149 -2.07 2.52 4.90
N ASN A 150 -2.98 3.14 4.14
CA ASN A 150 -2.67 4.27 3.27
C ASN A 150 -2.84 5.64 3.96
N GLU A 151 -3.28 5.66 5.22
CA GLU A 151 -3.44 6.89 6.00
C GLU A 151 -2.09 7.57 6.29
N PRO A 152 -1.95 8.89 6.05
CA PRO A 152 -0.66 9.59 6.18
C PRO A 152 0.02 9.42 7.54
N SER A 153 -0.74 9.33 8.62
CA SER A 153 -0.22 9.26 10.00
C SER A 153 0.49 7.94 10.32
N VAL A 154 0.09 6.84 9.67
CA VAL A 154 0.58 5.48 9.98
C VAL A 154 1.34 4.84 8.81
N ARG A 155 1.31 5.46 7.62
CA ARG A 155 1.91 4.94 6.39
C ARG A 155 3.35 4.46 6.55
N ALA A 156 4.20 5.30 7.16
CA ALA A 156 5.61 4.99 7.34
C ALA A 156 5.84 3.82 8.30
N ASP A 157 4.96 3.63 9.28
CA ASP A 157 5.05 2.53 10.23
C ASP A 157 4.55 1.21 9.60
N TYR A 158 3.54 1.27 8.72
CA TYR A 158 3.13 0.11 7.90
C TYR A 158 4.26 -0.33 6.99
N HIS A 159 4.85 0.62 6.25
CA HIS A 159 5.96 0.33 5.36
C HIS A 159 7.11 -0.37 6.09
N LYS A 160 7.54 0.15 7.25
CA LYS A 160 8.60 -0.46 8.07
C LYS A 160 8.26 -1.85 8.58
N LEU A 161 7.04 -2.06 9.06
CA LEU A 161 6.61 -3.36 9.59
C LEU A 161 6.62 -4.44 8.50
N PHE A 162 6.08 -4.12 7.33
CA PHE A 162 6.00 -5.07 6.21
C PHE A 162 7.36 -5.30 5.55
N ASP A 163 8.23 -4.29 5.48
CA ASP A 163 9.63 -4.48 5.08
C ASP A 163 10.38 -5.39 6.05
N ALA A 164 10.20 -5.21 7.36
CA ALA A 164 10.83 -6.06 8.37
C ALA A 164 10.28 -7.50 8.30
N ALA A 165 8.98 -7.66 8.08
CA ALA A 165 8.33 -8.96 7.94
C ALA A 165 8.79 -9.74 6.69
N GLN A 166 9.31 -9.06 5.66
CA GLN A 166 9.94 -9.71 4.50
C GLN A 166 11.11 -10.62 4.92
N GLY A 167 11.81 -10.28 6.00
CA GLY A 167 12.94 -11.07 6.52
C GLY A 167 12.54 -12.40 7.16
N VAL A 168 11.26 -12.63 7.44
CA VAL A 168 10.74 -13.88 8.03
C VAL A 168 9.81 -14.66 7.09
N THR A 169 9.67 -14.21 5.83
CA THR A 169 8.78 -14.83 4.84
C THR A 169 9.14 -16.28 4.52
N GLU A 170 10.39 -16.70 4.74
CA GLU A 170 10.81 -18.11 4.56
C GLU A 170 10.07 -19.06 5.51
N LEU A 171 9.65 -18.58 6.68
CA LEU A 171 8.90 -19.34 7.67
C LEU A 171 7.41 -19.47 7.34
N PHE A 172 6.91 -18.71 6.38
CA PHE A 172 5.50 -18.74 5.97
C PHE A 172 5.22 -19.94 5.05
N ASN A 173 4.02 -20.52 5.21
CA ASN A 173 3.49 -21.46 4.25
C ASN A 173 3.06 -20.74 2.94
N GLN A 174 2.70 -21.49 1.90
CA GLN A 174 2.37 -20.88 0.60
C GLN A 174 1.14 -19.96 0.65
N GLN A 175 0.11 -20.34 1.42
CA GLN A 175 -1.10 -19.53 1.63
C GLN A 175 -0.78 -18.19 2.30
N GLN A 176 0.03 -18.23 3.37
CA GLN A 176 0.49 -17.06 4.11
C GLN A 176 1.37 -16.16 3.24
N LYS A 177 2.24 -16.74 2.39
CA LYS A 177 3.04 -15.98 1.41
C LYS A 177 2.14 -15.24 0.43
N ASN A 178 1.17 -15.94 -0.15
CA ASN A 178 0.20 -15.35 -1.07
C ASN A 178 -0.56 -14.17 -0.42
N GLN A 179 -1.05 -14.34 0.82
CA GLN A 179 -1.70 -13.25 1.54
C GLN A 179 -0.74 -12.10 1.86
N PHE A 180 0.47 -12.41 2.30
CA PHE A 180 1.49 -11.43 2.61
C PHE A 180 1.87 -10.60 1.37
N ASP A 181 1.98 -11.21 0.20
CA ASP A 181 2.27 -10.51 -1.06
C ASP A 181 1.18 -9.49 -1.41
N ILE A 182 -0.10 -9.84 -1.19
CA ILE A 182 -1.22 -8.90 -1.34
C ILE A 182 -1.09 -7.75 -0.34
N TRP A 183 -0.75 -8.04 0.92
CA TRP A 183 -0.57 -7.01 1.92
C TRP A 183 0.61 -6.09 1.62
N VAL A 184 1.71 -6.60 1.08
CA VAL A 184 2.86 -5.81 0.62
C VAL A 184 2.45 -4.88 -0.53
N LEU A 185 1.60 -5.33 -1.45
CA LEU A 185 1.04 -4.44 -2.49
C LEU A 185 0.30 -3.24 -1.88
N HIS A 186 -0.48 -3.45 -0.83
CA HIS A 186 -1.22 -2.38 -0.15
C HIS A 186 -0.35 -1.51 0.78
N ALA A 187 0.42 -2.13 1.66
CA ALA A 187 1.13 -1.47 2.77
C ALA A 187 2.50 -0.90 2.38
N VAL A 188 3.10 -1.38 1.28
CA VAL A 188 4.41 -0.92 0.81
C VAL A 188 4.27 -0.28 -0.56
N VAL A 189 3.86 -1.04 -1.57
CA VAL A 189 3.90 -0.58 -2.98
C VAL A 189 2.90 0.55 -3.23
N ALA A 190 1.66 0.44 -2.74
CA ALA A 190 0.69 1.52 -2.87
C ALA A 190 1.09 2.75 -2.04
N ASN A 191 1.78 2.53 -0.92
CA ASN A 191 2.27 3.60 -0.05
C ASN A 191 3.40 4.41 -0.72
N ASP A 192 4.26 3.76 -1.50
CA ASP A 192 5.29 4.41 -2.31
C ASP A 192 4.71 5.37 -3.39
N LEU A 193 3.42 5.24 -3.75
CA LEU A 193 2.76 6.17 -4.68
C LEU A 193 2.42 7.53 -4.04
N PHE A 194 2.46 7.63 -2.71
CA PHE A 194 2.23 8.88 -1.98
C PHE A 194 3.51 9.65 -1.65
N THR A 195 4.64 9.27 -2.25
CA THR A 195 5.91 9.96 -2.10
C THR A 195 5.98 11.29 -2.86
N ASP A 196 6.95 12.12 -2.49
CA ASP A 196 7.40 13.30 -3.24
C ASP A 196 8.71 13.02 -4.02
N ASP A 197 9.25 11.81 -3.93
CA ASP A 197 10.42 11.36 -4.68
C ASP A 197 10.00 10.66 -5.99
N SER A 198 10.35 11.28 -7.12
CA SER A 198 10.04 10.77 -8.46
C SER A 198 10.63 9.38 -8.73
N PHE A 199 11.79 9.06 -8.17
CA PHE A 199 12.43 7.77 -8.34
C PHE A 199 11.67 6.67 -7.59
N VAL A 200 11.30 6.92 -6.33
CA VAL A 200 10.49 6.00 -5.53
C VAL A 200 9.13 5.76 -6.18
N PHE A 201 8.47 6.83 -6.64
CA PHE A 201 7.20 6.73 -7.35
C PHE A 201 7.31 5.88 -8.61
N SER A 202 8.32 6.13 -9.44
CA SER A 202 8.53 5.41 -10.70
C SER A 202 8.90 3.94 -10.46
N LYS A 203 9.66 3.65 -9.41
CA LYS A 203 9.99 2.28 -8.97
C LYS A 203 8.74 1.52 -8.55
N ALA A 204 7.85 2.16 -7.78
CA ALA A 204 6.58 1.56 -7.38
C ALA A 204 5.69 1.27 -8.59
N VAL A 205 5.55 2.23 -9.50
CA VAL A 205 4.85 2.04 -10.78
C VAL A 205 5.45 0.87 -11.57
N GLY A 206 6.78 0.75 -11.63
CA GLY A 206 7.48 -0.38 -12.24
C GLY A 206 7.06 -1.73 -11.65
N LYS A 207 7.14 -1.87 -10.33
CA LYS A 207 6.71 -3.09 -9.62
C LYS A 207 5.26 -3.46 -9.93
N ILE A 208 4.36 -2.46 -9.95
CA ILE A 208 2.93 -2.69 -10.25
C ILE A 208 2.75 -3.14 -11.70
N LYS A 209 3.46 -2.55 -12.66
CA LYS A 209 3.42 -2.98 -14.07
C LYS A 209 3.90 -4.42 -14.24
N ASP A 210 4.96 -4.80 -13.56
CA ASP A 210 5.49 -6.16 -13.60
C ASP A 210 4.47 -7.15 -13.02
N ALA A 211 3.83 -6.79 -11.90
CA ALA A 211 2.76 -7.60 -11.31
C ALA A 211 1.53 -7.72 -12.23
N ILE A 212 1.11 -6.64 -12.91
CA ILE A 212 0.03 -6.70 -13.92
C ILE A 212 0.39 -7.64 -15.07
N SER A 213 1.64 -7.58 -15.54
CA SER A 213 2.11 -8.43 -16.64
C SER A 213 2.17 -9.91 -16.25
N ALA A 214 2.41 -10.20 -14.98
CA ALA A 214 2.44 -11.55 -14.42
C ALA A 214 1.05 -12.17 -14.19
N LEU A 215 -0.02 -11.37 -14.17
CA LEU A 215 -1.39 -11.89 -13.96
C LEU A 215 -1.81 -12.85 -15.09
N PRO A 216 -2.49 -13.97 -14.81
CA PRO A 216 -3.12 -14.77 -15.84
C PRO A 216 -4.29 -14.02 -16.51
N VAL A 217 -4.56 -14.35 -17.77
CA VAL A 217 -5.73 -13.81 -18.51
C VAL A 217 -7.01 -14.16 -17.74
N ALA A 218 -7.90 -13.18 -17.58
CA ALA A 218 -9.17 -13.40 -16.91
C ALA A 218 -10.08 -14.28 -17.78
N THR A 219 -10.73 -15.25 -17.14
CA THR A 219 -11.65 -16.19 -17.79
C THR A 219 -13.10 -15.73 -17.63
N VAL A 220 -14.01 -16.35 -18.39
CA VAL A 220 -15.45 -16.11 -18.26
C VAL A 220 -15.95 -16.54 -16.87
N ASP A 221 -15.32 -17.55 -16.26
CA ASP A 221 -15.61 -17.99 -14.90
C ASP A 221 -15.30 -16.88 -13.88
N ASP A 222 -14.14 -16.22 -14.01
CA ASP A 222 -13.77 -15.07 -13.17
C ASP A 222 -14.79 -13.92 -13.29
N ASP A 223 -15.29 -13.66 -14.50
CA ASP A 223 -16.32 -12.62 -14.74
C ASP A 223 -17.66 -12.96 -14.06
N ASN A 224 -18.06 -14.24 -14.10
CA ASN A 224 -19.29 -14.71 -13.45
C ASN A 224 -19.16 -14.67 -11.92
N ASP A 225 -18.01 -15.07 -11.38
CA ASP A 225 -17.72 -15.04 -9.94
C ASP A 225 -17.71 -13.60 -9.40
N GLU A 226 -17.17 -12.65 -10.16
CA GLU A 226 -17.24 -11.21 -9.84
C GLU A 226 -18.69 -10.73 -9.81
N ALA A 227 -19.48 -11.03 -10.85
CA ALA A 227 -20.88 -10.63 -10.93
C ALA A 227 -21.72 -11.22 -9.78
N ALA A 228 -21.49 -12.49 -9.42
CA ALA A 228 -22.17 -13.15 -8.31
C ALA A 228 -21.80 -12.51 -6.96
N ALA A 229 -20.52 -12.22 -6.73
CA ALA A 229 -20.06 -11.57 -5.49
C ALA A 229 -20.69 -10.18 -5.30
N LEU A 230 -20.86 -9.42 -6.38
CA LEU A 230 -21.49 -8.11 -6.34
C LEU A 230 -23.00 -8.18 -6.12
N ALA A 231 -23.68 -9.15 -6.77
CA ALA A 231 -25.09 -9.40 -6.52
C ALA A 231 -25.36 -9.87 -5.07
N ALA A 232 -24.40 -10.57 -4.44
CA ALA A 232 -24.48 -10.92 -3.03
C ALA A 232 -24.23 -9.70 -2.11
N ALA A 233 -23.27 -8.83 -2.46
CA ALA A 233 -23.03 -7.60 -1.72
C ALA A 233 -24.25 -6.66 -1.77
N SER A 234 -24.87 -6.47 -2.94
CA SER A 234 -26.04 -5.61 -3.10
C SER A 234 -27.28 -6.10 -2.35
N LYS A 235 -27.42 -7.41 -2.14
CA LYS A 235 -28.50 -8.00 -1.32
C LYS A 235 -28.28 -7.80 0.17
N THR A 236 -27.03 -7.63 0.59
CA THR A 236 -26.67 -7.43 2.00
C THR A 236 -26.94 -5.97 2.41
N ASP A 237 -26.70 -5.02 1.50
CA ASP A 237 -26.97 -3.59 1.72
C ASP A 237 -28.48 -3.24 1.69
N SER A 238 -29.35 -4.11 1.15
CA SER A 238 -30.80 -3.88 1.10
C SER A 238 -31.59 -4.38 2.32
N VAL A 239 -30.94 -4.96 3.34
CA VAL A 239 -31.63 -5.56 4.51
C VAL A 239 -31.62 -4.64 5.75
N THR A 240 -30.94 -3.49 5.70
CA THR A 240 -30.86 -2.55 6.85
C THR A 240 -31.86 -1.40 6.82
N ASP A 241 -33.03 -1.56 6.19
CA ASP A 241 -34.17 -0.65 6.42
C ASP A 241 -35.48 -1.42 6.57
N ASN A 242 -36.11 -1.21 7.73
CA ASN A 242 -37.40 -1.72 8.22
C ASN A 242 -37.46 -3.19 8.67
N LYS A 243 -37.30 -3.42 9.98
CA LYS A 243 -38.43 -3.80 10.88
C LYS A 243 -38.00 -3.85 12.35
N THR A 244 -38.32 -2.81 13.11
CA THR A 244 -38.71 -2.96 14.51
C THR A 244 -40.02 -3.76 14.55
N ASP A 245 -40.02 -4.92 15.21
CA ASP A 245 -40.98 -5.22 16.27
C ASP A 245 -40.77 -6.62 16.87
N HIS A 246 -40.63 -6.59 18.19
CA HIS A 246 -40.81 -7.60 19.21
C HIS A 246 -41.42 -8.96 18.84
N SER A 247 -40.67 -10.04 19.08
CA SER A 247 -41.04 -11.10 20.04
C SER A 247 -39.93 -12.13 20.19
N ALA A 248 -39.46 -12.32 21.42
CA ALA A 248 -38.90 -13.59 21.88
C ALA A 248 -40.02 -14.64 21.92
N PRO A 249 -39.72 -15.95 21.75
CA PRO A 249 -39.33 -16.77 22.89
C PRO A 249 -38.21 -17.78 22.53
N ALA A 250 -37.20 -17.97 23.38
CA ALA A 250 -37.14 -18.86 24.54
C ALA A 250 -36.48 -20.22 24.21
N ALA A 251 -35.58 -20.59 25.13
CA ALA A 251 -34.73 -21.76 25.14
C ALA A 251 -35.49 -23.10 25.17
N ALA A 252 -34.86 -24.12 24.60
CA ALA A 252 -35.08 -25.52 25.00
C ALA A 252 -33.76 -26.28 24.90
N SER A 253 -33.06 -26.37 26.03
CA SER A 253 -32.20 -27.51 26.35
C SER A 253 -33.07 -28.75 26.59
N ASN A 254 -32.59 -29.93 26.17
CA ASN A 254 -32.61 -31.20 26.93
C ASN A 254 -32.00 -32.33 26.09
N SER A 255 -30.90 -32.92 26.57
CA SER A 255 -30.81 -34.26 27.23
C SER A 255 -30.50 -35.37 26.20
N VAL A 256 -29.26 -35.84 26.09
CA VAL A 256 -28.67 -36.94 26.89
C VAL A 256 -29.63 -38.12 27.01
N ALA A 257 -29.37 -39.16 26.23
CA ALA A 257 -29.78 -40.53 26.51
C ALA A 257 -28.50 -41.37 26.62
N ASP A 258 -28.29 -41.84 27.84
CA ASP A 258 -27.38 -42.91 28.25
C ASP A 258 -28.05 -44.25 27.89
N ASP A 259 -27.32 -45.19 27.32
CA ASP A 259 -27.60 -46.61 27.50
C ASP A 259 -26.28 -47.35 27.65
N SER A 260 -26.01 -47.66 28.91
CA SER A 260 -24.92 -48.51 29.36
C SER A 260 -25.41 -49.95 29.39
N THR A 261 -24.65 -50.90 28.84
CA THR A 261 -24.51 -52.22 29.48
C THR A 261 -23.27 -53.01 29.00
N HIS A 262 -22.40 -53.29 29.99
CA HIS A 262 -21.50 -54.44 30.19
C HIS A 262 -20.47 -54.83 29.10
N ALA A 263 -19.17 -54.58 29.31
CA ALA A 263 -18.22 -55.26 30.21
C ALA A 263 -17.70 -56.63 29.69
N ALA A 264 -16.42 -56.67 29.30
CA ALA A 264 -15.41 -57.61 29.81
C ALA A 264 -14.09 -57.46 29.03
N ALA A 265 -12.99 -57.26 29.75
CA ALA A 265 -11.63 -57.37 29.25
C ALA A 265 -11.23 -58.84 29.14
N SER A 266 -10.47 -59.22 28.10
CA SER A 266 -9.50 -60.32 28.08
C SER A 266 -8.64 -60.25 26.80
N GLU A 267 -7.34 -60.00 26.98
CA GLU A 267 -6.26 -60.34 26.03
C GLU A 267 -5.80 -61.79 26.33
N PRO A 268 -4.88 -62.40 25.55
CA PRO A 268 -4.96 -62.77 24.14
C PRO A 268 -4.71 -64.29 23.97
N GLY A 269 -5.34 -64.96 22.99
CA GLY A 269 -5.10 -66.39 22.82
C GLY A 269 -5.81 -67.03 21.64
N GLU A 270 -4.99 -67.41 20.67
CA GLU A 270 -5.17 -68.47 19.66
C GLU A 270 -6.09 -68.17 18.46
N GLU A 271 -5.46 -68.40 17.31
CA GLU A 271 -5.94 -68.22 15.95
C GLU A 271 -7.21 -69.04 15.67
N SER A 272 -8.38 -68.44 15.91
CA SER A 272 -9.62 -68.92 15.29
C SER A 272 -9.63 -68.50 13.83
N SER A 273 -9.14 -69.36 12.94
CA SER A 273 -9.37 -69.20 11.51
C SER A 273 -10.87 -69.25 11.25
N ASP A 274 -11.39 -68.15 10.72
CA ASP A 274 -12.80 -67.97 10.36
C ASP A 274 -13.33 -69.16 9.51
N PRO A 275 -14.27 -69.97 10.04
CA PRO A 275 -14.75 -71.19 9.40
C PRO A 275 -15.58 -70.93 8.12
N PHE A 276 -15.90 -69.67 7.82
CA PHE A 276 -16.63 -69.27 6.60
C PHE A 276 -15.79 -68.45 5.61
N GLY A 277 -14.52 -68.13 5.93
CA GLY A 277 -13.62 -67.39 5.03
C GLY A 277 -14.10 -65.98 4.67
N LEU A 278 -14.90 -65.35 5.51
CA LEU A 278 -15.46 -64.00 5.39
C LEU A 278 -14.47 -62.89 5.80
N ASP A 279 -13.48 -63.18 6.64
CA ASP A 279 -12.48 -62.20 7.07
C ASP A 279 -11.66 -61.66 5.89
N GLY A 280 -11.31 -62.51 4.91
CA GLY A 280 -10.65 -62.09 3.67
C GLY A 280 -11.51 -61.17 2.79
N LEU A 281 -12.84 -61.23 2.92
CA LEU A 281 -13.77 -60.38 2.19
C LEU A 281 -13.97 -59.01 2.86
N LEU A 282 -13.90 -58.97 4.20
CA LEU A 282 -13.94 -57.74 4.99
C LEU A 282 -12.64 -56.94 4.84
N GLU A 283 -11.48 -57.58 4.89
CA GLU A 283 -10.18 -56.94 4.70
C GLU A 283 -10.03 -56.32 3.30
N HIS A 284 -10.56 -56.99 2.27
CA HIS A 284 -10.53 -56.50 0.90
C HIS A 284 -11.55 -55.37 0.64
N LYS A 285 -12.66 -55.32 1.40
CA LYS A 285 -13.61 -54.18 1.39
C LYS A 285 -13.08 -52.97 2.14
N LEU A 286 -12.42 -53.16 3.28
CA LEU A 286 -11.78 -52.09 4.05
C LEU A 286 -10.70 -51.40 3.22
N LYS A 287 -9.75 -52.13 2.63
CA LYS A 287 -8.69 -51.58 1.77
C LYS A 287 -9.24 -50.86 0.52
N LYS A 288 -10.36 -51.32 -0.05
CA LYS A 288 -11.01 -50.65 -1.19
C LYS A 288 -11.78 -49.39 -0.78
N SER A 289 -12.42 -49.41 0.39
CA SER A 289 -13.15 -48.27 0.95
C SER A 289 -12.20 -47.18 1.48
N GLU A 290 -11.06 -47.56 2.04
CA GLU A 290 -10.00 -46.67 2.52
C GLU A 290 -9.34 -45.95 1.35
N ARG A 291 -8.92 -46.68 0.29
CA ARG A 291 -8.43 -46.07 -0.96
C ARG A 291 -9.45 -45.14 -1.62
N ALA A 292 -10.74 -45.46 -1.54
CA ALA A 292 -11.80 -44.60 -2.05
C ALA A 292 -11.96 -43.32 -1.20
N ARG A 293 -11.83 -43.42 0.13
CA ARG A 293 -11.82 -42.29 1.06
C ARG A 293 -10.59 -41.40 0.87
N GLU A 294 -9.40 -41.98 0.76
CA GLU A 294 -8.16 -41.26 0.45
C GLU A 294 -8.25 -40.49 -0.87
N LYS A 295 -8.79 -41.13 -1.93
CA LYS A 295 -9.01 -40.47 -3.22
C LYS A 295 -10.04 -39.34 -3.13
N ALA A 296 -11.08 -39.49 -2.31
CA ALA A 296 -12.06 -38.44 -2.08
C ALA A 296 -11.47 -37.26 -1.30
N ILE A 297 -10.66 -37.52 -0.27
CA ILE A 297 -9.94 -36.50 0.51
C ILE A 297 -8.94 -35.75 -0.38
N ALA A 298 -8.17 -36.47 -1.20
CA ALA A 298 -7.24 -35.85 -2.15
C ALA A 298 -7.94 -34.98 -3.18
N ALA A 299 -9.11 -35.41 -3.68
CA ALA A 299 -9.93 -34.61 -4.58
C ALA A 299 -10.51 -33.35 -3.89
N LEU A 300 -10.86 -33.45 -2.61
CA LEU A 300 -11.36 -32.33 -1.82
C LEU A 300 -10.26 -31.29 -1.55
N ASN A 301 -9.06 -31.74 -1.16
CA ASN A 301 -7.91 -30.86 -0.97
C ASN A 301 -7.54 -30.14 -2.26
N ARG A 302 -7.50 -30.85 -3.40
CA ARG A 302 -7.22 -30.23 -4.70
C ARG A 302 -8.24 -29.14 -5.06
N LYS A 303 -9.53 -29.37 -4.79
CA LYS A 303 -10.56 -28.36 -5.01
C LYS A 303 -10.38 -27.15 -4.10
N ALA A 304 -10.03 -27.38 -2.83
CA ALA A 304 -9.74 -26.30 -1.88
C ALA A 304 -8.55 -25.45 -2.33
N ASP A 305 -7.48 -26.08 -2.82
CA ASP A 305 -6.30 -25.39 -3.37
C ASP A 305 -6.64 -24.56 -4.62
N GLU A 306 -7.45 -25.11 -5.52
CA GLU A 306 -7.94 -24.42 -6.72
C GLU A 306 -8.82 -23.20 -6.35
N GLU A 307 -9.72 -23.34 -5.38
CA GLU A 307 -10.52 -22.23 -4.87
C GLU A 307 -9.66 -21.16 -4.18
N GLU A 308 -8.64 -21.57 -3.42
CA GLU A 308 -7.73 -20.64 -2.77
C GLU A 308 -6.92 -19.84 -3.79
N ALA A 309 -6.40 -20.50 -4.83
CA ALA A 309 -5.70 -19.83 -5.93
C ALA A 309 -6.61 -18.81 -6.63
N LYS A 310 -7.90 -19.14 -6.84
CA LYS A 310 -8.89 -18.17 -7.37
C LYS A 310 -9.10 -16.98 -6.44
N ARG A 311 -9.25 -17.22 -5.13
CA ARG A 311 -9.39 -16.15 -4.12
C ARG A 311 -8.16 -15.24 -4.11
N PHE A 312 -6.97 -15.81 -4.14
CA PHE A 312 -5.71 -15.06 -4.23
C PHE A 312 -5.66 -14.19 -5.49
N LEU A 313 -5.93 -14.76 -6.67
CA LEU A 313 -5.93 -14.01 -7.93
C LEU A 313 -6.93 -12.86 -7.91
N LYS A 314 -8.12 -13.08 -7.34
CA LYS A 314 -9.13 -12.03 -7.17
C LYS A 314 -8.59 -10.88 -6.29
N SER A 315 -8.07 -11.19 -5.11
CA SER A 315 -7.49 -10.18 -4.21
C SER A 315 -6.28 -9.48 -4.81
N GLN A 316 -5.45 -10.18 -5.57
CA GLN A 316 -4.32 -9.61 -6.29
C GLN A 316 -4.78 -8.61 -7.36
N ARG A 317 -5.77 -8.95 -8.18
CA ARG A 317 -6.36 -8.04 -9.18
C ARG A 317 -6.95 -6.79 -8.51
N GLU A 318 -7.70 -6.96 -7.42
CA GLU A 318 -8.28 -5.87 -6.63
C GLU A 318 -7.20 -4.94 -6.05
N ALA A 319 -6.12 -5.49 -5.49
CA ALA A 319 -4.99 -4.72 -4.95
C ALA A 319 -4.29 -3.88 -6.03
N LEU A 320 -4.07 -4.47 -7.22
CA LEU A 320 -3.45 -3.77 -8.35
C LEU A 320 -4.34 -2.66 -8.89
N LEU A 321 -5.65 -2.89 -8.96
CA LEU A 321 -6.63 -1.87 -9.34
C LEU A 321 -6.63 -0.70 -8.35
N LYS A 322 -6.52 -0.99 -7.05
CA LYS A 322 -6.39 0.04 -6.01
C LYS A 322 -5.12 0.87 -6.17
N CYS A 323 -3.99 0.23 -6.51
CA CYS A 323 -2.74 0.93 -6.81
C CYS A 323 -2.90 1.86 -8.03
N LEU A 324 -3.59 1.41 -9.07
CA LEU A 324 -3.89 2.21 -10.27
C LEU A 324 -4.75 3.44 -9.93
N GLU A 325 -5.77 3.26 -9.09
CA GLU A 325 -6.61 4.35 -8.57
C GLU A 325 -5.79 5.38 -7.77
N ILE A 326 -4.93 4.91 -6.86
CA ILE A 326 -4.06 5.78 -6.06
C ILE A 326 -3.13 6.60 -6.97
N ALA A 327 -2.50 5.95 -7.96
CA ALA A 327 -1.64 6.63 -8.93
C ALA A 327 -2.43 7.68 -9.74
N ALA A 328 -3.62 7.34 -10.23
CA ALA A 328 -4.48 8.25 -10.99
C ALA A 328 -4.85 9.51 -10.20
N ARG A 329 -5.13 9.40 -8.89
CA ARG A 329 -5.40 10.55 -8.01
C ARG A 329 -4.20 11.51 -7.89
N ARG A 330 -3.00 11.07 -8.23
CA ARG A 330 -1.77 11.88 -8.23
C ARG A 330 -1.50 12.58 -9.57
N TYR A 331 -2.35 12.43 -10.58
CA TYR A 331 -2.19 13.05 -11.90
C TYR A 331 -2.16 14.58 -11.88
N ARG A 332 -2.74 15.20 -10.84
CA ARG A 332 -2.67 16.64 -10.59
C ARG A 332 -1.25 17.16 -10.35
N ILE A 333 -0.29 16.28 -10.07
CA ILE A 333 1.10 16.65 -9.77
C ILE A 333 1.91 16.60 -11.08
N PRO A 334 2.48 17.71 -11.57
CA PRO A 334 3.10 17.73 -12.91
C PRO A 334 4.19 16.68 -13.13
N TRP A 335 5.04 16.43 -12.13
CA TRP A 335 6.15 15.49 -12.25
C TRP A 335 5.72 14.01 -12.29
N THR A 336 4.51 13.66 -11.84
CA THR A 336 3.99 12.27 -11.88
C THR A 336 3.32 11.93 -13.21
N GLN A 337 2.88 12.93 -13.96
CA GLN A 337 1.95 12.75 -15.09
C GLN A 337 2.48 11.79 -16.16
N THR A 338 3.73 11.93 -16.58
CA THR A 338 4.32 11.06 -17.62
C THR A 338 4.38 9.60 -17.14
N ALA A 339 4.74 9.37 -15.88
CA ALA A 339 4.77 8.02 -15.31
C ALA A 339 3.35 7.42 -15.26
N ILE A 340 2.35 8.22 -14.88
CA ILE A 340 0.94 7.79 -14.83
C ILE A 340 0.39 7.55 -16.24
N ASP A 341 0.72 8.39 -17.24
CA ASP A 341 0.31 8.16 -18.63
C ASP A 341 0.79 6.80 -19.13
N ILE A 342 2.08 6.50 -18.92
CA ILE A 342 2.70 5.22 -19.31
C ILE A 342 2.07 4.07 -18.53
N PHE A 343 1.82 4.26 -17.23
CA PHE A 343 1.24 3.25 -16.38
C PHE A 343 -0.20 2.91 -16.75
N ALA A 344 -1.05 3.92 -16.95
CA ALA A 344 -2.44 3.73 -17.36
C ALA A 344 -2.54 3.09 -18.75
N LYS A 345 -1.65 3.48 -19.69
CA LYS A 345 -1.55 2.81 -20.97
C LYS A 345 -1.19 1.33 -20.80
N HIS A 346 -0.19 1.03 -19.97
CA HIS A 346 0.22 -0.35 -19.71
C HIS A 346 -0.90 -1.20 -19.10
N ALA A 347 -1.69 -0.64 -18.18
CA ALA A 347 -2.86 -1.30 -17.62
C ALA A 347 -3.93 -1.56 -18.68
N TYR A 348 -4.17 -0.59 -19.57
CA TYR A 348 -5.09 -0.72 -20.70
C TYR A 348 -4.63 -1.77 -21.72
N ASP A 349 -3.35 -1.81 -22.08
CA ASP A 349 -2.80 -2.80 -23.02
C ASP A 349 -2.92 -4.23 -22.45
N ASN A 350 -2.96 -4.38 -21.11
CA ASN A 350 -3.15 -5.64 -20.39
C ASN A 350 -4.56 -5.83 -19.82
N VAL A 351 -5.56 -5.08 -20.33
CA VAL A 351 -6.93 -5.07 -19.79
C VAL A 351 -7.56 -6.47 -19.76
N THR A 352 -7.20 -7.36 -20.68
CA THR A 352 -7.70 -8.76 -20.73
C THR A 352 -7.32 -9.62 -19.53
N ARG A 353 -6.36 -9.18 -18.70
CA ARG A 353 -5.96 -9.87 -17.45
C ARG A 353 -6.86 -9.54 -16.26
N PHE A 354 -7.76 -8.58 -16.42
CA PHE A 354 -8.72 -8.13 -15.40
C PHE A 354 -10.14 -8.64 -15.71
N THR A 355 -10.96 -8.73 -14.68
CA THR A 355 -12.39 -9.13 -14.78
C THR A 355 -13.22 -8.04 -15.46
N ARG A 356 -14.42 -8.38 -15.93
CA ARG A 356 -15.27 -7.50 -16.74
C ARG A 356 -15.47 -6.11 -16.15
N GLN A 357 -15.78 -5.98 -14.87
CA GLN A 357 -16.01 -4.65 -14.28
C GLN A 357 -14.71 -3.87 -14.11
N GLN A 358 -13.63 -4.56 -13.73
CA GLN A 358 -12.30 -3.98 -13.64
C GLN A 358 -11.83 -3.48 -15.02
N ARG A 359 -12.15 -4.22 -16.09
CA ARG A 359 -11.89 -3.80 -17.48
C ARG A 359 -12.61 -2.50 -17.81
N ASP A 360 -13.91 -2.41 -17.53
CA ASP A 360 -14.69 -1.21 -17.76
C ASP A 360 -14.10 0.00 -16.98
N ALA A 361 -13.68 -0.24 -15.74
CA ALA A 361 -13.04 0.75 -14.90
C ALA A 361 -11.70 1.24 -15.50
N ILE A 362 -10.84 0.32 -15.95
CA ILE A 362 -9.55 0.66 -16.60
C ILE A 362 -9.78 1.42 -17.91
N VAL A 363 -10.77 1.03 -18.72
CA VAL A 363 -11.11 1.71 -19.98
C VAL A 363 -11.57 3.14 -19.70
N LYS A 364 -12.47 3.34 -18.72
CA LYS A 364 -12.91 4.67 -18.28
C LYS A 364 -11.71 5.53 -17.84
N LEU A 365 -10.84 4.97 -17.00
CA LEU A 365 -9.64 5.67 -16.52
C LEU A 365 -8.71 6.07 -17.68
N TRP A 366 -8.43 5.13 -18.59
CA TRP A 366 -7.55 5.38 -19.72
C TRP A 366 -8.09 6.49 -20.64
N ASN A 367 -9.39 6.49 -20.91
CA ASN A 367 -10.03 7.54 -21.69
C ASN A 367 -9.89 8.92 -21.01
N SER A 368 -10.09 8.99 -19.69
CA SER A 368 -9.89 10.21 -18.91
C SER A 368 -8.43 10.71 -19.00
N ILE A 369 -7.46 9.83 -18.77
CA ILE A 369 -6.02 10.18 -18.82
C ILE A 369 -5.61 10.59 -20.23
N LYS A 370 -6.08 9.91 -21.28
CA LYS A 370 -5.81 10.25 -22.67
C LYS A 370 -6.33 11.65 -23.01
N GLU A 371 -7.52 12.00 -22.53
CA GLU A 371 -8.08 13.34 -22.71
C GLU A 371 -7.24 14.40 -21.98
N GLN A 372 -6.81 14.13 -20.75
CA GLN A 372 -5.89 15.01 -20.01
C GLN A 372 -4.55 15.17 -20.72
N GLN A 373 -3.99 14.09 -21.27
CA GLN A 373 -2.76 14.13 -22.05
C GLN A 373 -2.91 14.99 -23.31
N ILE A 374 -4.04 14.88 -24.01
CA ILE A 374 -4.36 15.72 -25.17
C ILE A 374 -4.48 17.20 -24.76
N ARG A 375 -5.18 17.51 -23.65
CA ARG A 375 -5.30 18.88 -23.12
C ARG A 375 -3.93 19.50 -22.82
N ARG A 376 -3.05 18.74 -22.14
CA ARG A 376 -1.68 19.17 -21.85
C ARG A 376 -0.87 19.45 -23.12
N LYS A 377 -0.98 18.59 -24.13
CA LYS A 377 -0.31 18.80 -25.44
C LYS A 377 -0.85 20.00 -26.21
N GLN A 378 -2.13 20.33 -26.04
CA GLN A 378 -2.77 21.48 -26.69
C GLN A 378 -2.54 22.80 -25.95
N GLY A 379 -1.88 22.80 -24.79
CA GLY A 379 -1.66 24.01 -23.98
C GLY A 379 -2.96 24.64 -23.45
N LYS A 380 -4.07 23.90 -23.40
CA LYS A 380 -5.35 24.42 -22.91
C LYS A 380 -5.50 24.06 -21.44
N SER A 381 -5.58 25.09 -20.60
CA SER A 381 -5.90 24.97 -19.17
C SER A 381 -7.32 24.39 -18.96
N VAL A 382 -7.61 23.95 -17.74
CA VAL A 382 -8.95 23.50 -17.28
C VAL A 382 -10.04 24.57 -17.55
N SER A 383 -9.65 25.84 -17.65
CA SER A 383 -10.55 26.97 -17.99
C SER A 383 -10.75 27.20 -19.50
N GLY A 384 -10.15 26.40 -20.37
CA GLY A 384 -10.19 26.58 -21.83
C GLY A 384 -9.31 27.72 -22.37
N LYS A 385 -8.60 28.45 -21.49
CA LYS A 385 -7.59 29.44 -21.89
C LYS A 385 -6.28 28.76 -22.27
N LEU A 386 -5.62 29.30 -23.30
CA LEU A 386 -4.26 28.92 -23.66
C LEU A 386 -3.34 29.27 -22.47
N ASP A 387 -2.74 28.27 -21.82
CA ASP A 387 -1.67 28.50 -20.86
C ASP A 387 -0.46 28.98 -21.65
N VAL A 388 -0.29 30.30 -21.66
CA VAL A 388 0.91 30.96 -22.19
C VAL A 388 2.10 30.36 -21.45
N ASN A 389 2.99 29.69 -22.16
CA ASN A 389 4.12 28.98 -21.55
C ASN A 389 4.96 30.00 -20.77
N ALA A 390 5.62 29.61 -19.65
CA ALA A 390 6.42 30.53 -18.85
C ALA A 390 7.48 31.27 -19.70
N PHE A 391 7.96 30.63 -20.76
CA PHE A 391 8.82 31.23 -21.78
C PHE A 391 8.12 32.32 -22.59
N GLU A 392 6.90 32.09 -23.08
CA GLU A 392 6.11 33.08 -23.82
C GLU A 392 5.72 34.26 -22.92
N TYR A 393 5.39 34.00 -21.65
CA TYR A 393 5.15 35.05 -20.66
C TYR A 393 6.40 35.88 -20.38
N LEU A 394 7.57 35.24 -20.23
CA LEU A 394 8.85 35.95 -20.11
C LEU A 394 9.18 36.70 -21.40
N GLN A 395 8.94 36.11 -22.56
CA GLN A 395 9.21 36.71 -23.86
C GLN A 395 8.33 37.93 -24.07
N GLU A 396 7.03 37.87 -23.79
CA GLU A 396 6.11 39.01 -23.83
C GLU A 396 6.59 40.10 -22.86
N LYS A 397 6.91 39.72 -21.62
CA LYS A 397 7.42 40.63 -20.59
C LYS A 397 8.69 41.37 -21.04
N TYR A 398 9.66 40.66 -21.62
CA TYR A 398 10.92 41.24 -22.08
C TYR A 398 10.84 41.86 -23.48
N SER A 399 9.86 41.49 -24.30
CA SER A 399 9.66 42.08 -25.64
C SER A 399 9.22 43.54 -25.58
N HIS A 400 8.52 43.92 -24.50
CA HIS A 400 8.14 45.29 -24.22
C HIS A 400 9.17 46.06 -23.38
N GLU A 401 10.21 45.37 -22.89
CA GLU A 401 11.24 45.97 -22.06
C GLU A 401 12.36 46.53 -22.93
N LYS A 402 12.53 47.86 -22.91
CA LYS A 402 13.57 48.53 -23.72
C LYS A 402 14.95 48.24 -23.13
N ILE A 403 15.73 47.36 -23.76
CA ILE A 403 17.17 47.24 -23.50
C ILE A 403 17.85 48.55 -23.94
N SER A 404 18.39 49.30 -22.99
CA SER A 404 19.20 50.47 -23.26
C SER A 404 20.52 50.03 -23.92
N ILE A 405 20.90 50.70 -25.01
CA ILE A 405 22.15 50.49 -25.80
C ILE A 405 23.42 50.62 -24.93
N ARG A 406 23.31 51.14 -23.70
CA ARG A 406 24.39 51.19 -22.71
C ARG A 406 24.26 50.10 -21.63
N HIS A 407 24.11 48.83 -22.01
CA HIS A 407 24.16 47.64 -21.11
C HIS A 407 23.64 47.85 -19.66
N SER A 408 22.51 48.53 -19.52
CA SER A 408 21.93 48.91 -18.23
C SER A 408 20.44 48.68 -18.30
N VAL A 409 19.99 47.69 -17.54
CA VAL A 409 18.57 47.37 -17.37
C VAL A 409 17.97 48.42 -16.43
N GLY A 410 17.07 49.25 -16.95
CA GLY A 410 16.14 50.04 -16.14
C GLY A 410 16.71 51.25 -15.40
N GLY A 411 16.81 52.39 -16.08
CA GLY A 411 16.82 53.72 -15.45
C GLY A 411 15.44 54.12 -14.92
N GLY A 412 14.80 53.25 -14.16
CA GLY A 412 13.58 53.51 -13.38
C GLY A 412 13.88 53.05 -11.97
N GLY A 413 14.34 53.99 -11.13
CA GLY A 413 14.85 53.69 -9.81
C GLY A 413 13.79 53.05 -8.92
N GLU A 414 13.96 51.75 -8.63
CA GLU A 414 13.59 51.08 -7.37
C GLU A 414 13.76 49.55 -7.45
N ARG A 415 14.90 49.03 -7.92
CA ARG A 415 15.26 47.63 -7.64
C ARG A 415 16.74 47.53 -7.32
N ARG A 416 17.08 47.33 -6.04
CA ARG A 416 18.42 46.91 -5.62
C ARG A 416 18.66 45.52 -6.21
N ALA A 417 19.55 45.43 -7.20
CA ALA A 417 20.13 44.16 -7.61
C ALA A 417 20.91 43.58 -6.43
N THR A 418 20.44 42.49 -5.85
CA THR A 418 21.27 41.65 -4.99
C THR A 418 22.27 40.96 -5.89
N ALA A 419 23.52 41.41 -5.83
CA ALA A 419 24.66 40.79 -6.48
C ALA A 419 24.74 39.32 -6.06
N TRP A 420 24.62 38.42 -7.04
CA TRP A 420 25.02 37.03 -6.89
C TRP A 420 26.55 36.99 -6.92
N LEU A 421 27.16 36.54 -5.83
CA LEU A 421 28.59 36.27 -5.74
C LEU A 421 28.74 34.78 -5.43
N GLY A 422 29.38 34.07 -6.37
CA GLY A 422 30.16 32.85 -6.16
C GLY A 422 29.41 31.63 -5.67
#